data_AF-A0A067M3N7-F1
#
_entry.id   AF-A0A067M3N7-F1
#
_cell.length_a   1.000
_cell.length_b   1.000
_cell.length_c   1.000
_cell.angle_alpha   90.00
_cell.angle_beta   90.00
_cell.angle_gamma   90.00
#
_symmetry.space_group_name_H-M   'P 1'
#
loop_
_entity.id
_entity.type
_entity.pdbx_description
1 polymer ?
#
loop_
_entity_poly.entity_id
_entity_poly.type
_entity_poly.pdbx_seq_one_letter_code
_entity_poly.pdbx_strand_id
1 'polypeptide(L)' 'LVNEGLVHGITLTDGAAEFCESCARANLVAKGFPKEHSSDRASAIGELIHLDLWGPAQVESLGGKKYYVSFMDD' A
#
# COMPACT_ATOMS: atom_id res chain seq x y z
N LEU A 1 -11.69 24.71 -11.70
CA LEU A 1 -11.15 25.52 -10.58
C LEU A 1 -10.72 26.92 -11.02
N VAL A 2 -9.55 27.11 -11.66
CA VAL A 2 -9.12 28.45 -12.13
C VAL A 2 -10.06 28.98 -13.22
N ASN A 3 -10.34 28.17 -14.25
CA ASN A 3 -11.27 28.55 -15.33
C ASN A 3 -12.74 28.63 -14.89
N GLU A 4 -13.07 28.10 -13.71
CA GLU A 4 -14.41 28.20 -13.11
C GLU A 4 -14.52 29.41 -12.18
N GLY A 5 -13.49 30.26 -12.11
CA GLY A 5 -13.48 31.46 -11.26
C GLY A 5 -13.35 31.18 -9.76
N LEU A 6 -13.10 29.93 -9.36
CA LEU A 6 -12.97 29.52 -7.96
C LEU A 6 -11.59 29.82 -7.36
N VAL A 7 -10.61 30.15 -8.21
CA VAL A 7 -9.24 30.51 -7.81
C VAL A 7 -8.79 31.75 -8.58
N HIS A 8 -8.27 32.76 -7.89
CA HIS A 8 -7.81 34.03 -8.45
C HIS A 8 -6.28 34.21 -8.31
N GLY A 9 -5.70 35.12 -9.10
CA GLY A 9 -4.28 35.49 -8.99
C GLY A 9 -3.29 34.54 -9.67
N ILE A 10 -3.77 33.56 -10.43
CA ILE A 10 -2.94 32.61 -11.18
C ILE A 10 -3.22 32.80 -12.67
N THR A 11 -2.16 32.86 -13.48
CA THR A 11 -2.26 32.88 -14.94
C THR A 11 -1.85 31.51 -15.46
N LEU A 12 -2.74 30.84 -16.20
CA LEU A 12 -2.41 29.60 -16.87
C LEU A 12 -1.67 29.93 -18.17
N THR A 13 -0.50 29.33 -18.37
CA THR A 13 0.24 29.42 -19.62
C THR A 13 -0.08 28.19 -20.48
N ASP A 14 -0.40 28.41 -21.75
CA ASP A 14 -0.62 27.32 -22.71
C ASP A 14 0.70 26.60 -23.02
N GLY A 15 0.70 25.27 -22.95
CA GLY A 15 1.88 24.45 -23.21
C GLY A 15 1.80 23.07 -22.57
N ALA A 16 2.66 22.16 -23.00
CA ALA A 16 2.85 20.89 -22.29
C ALA A 16 3.59 21.16 -20.98
N ALA A 17 3.13 20.58 -19.88
CA ALA A 17 3.87 20.62 -18.63
C ALA A 17 5.22 19.93 -18.80
N GLU A 18 6.31 20.62 -18.44
CA GLU A 18 7.62 19.99 -18.37
C GLU A 18 7.68 18.95 -17.25
N PHE A 19 8.62 18.00 -17.35
CA PHE A 19 8.82 17.03 -16.30
C PHE A 19 9.19 17.73 -14.99
N CYS A 20 8.37 17.55 -13.97
CA CYS A 20 8.57 18.13 -12.65
C CYS A 20 8.89 17.03 -11.63
N GLU A 21 10.13 17.02 -11.12
CA GLU A 21 10.62 16.01 -10.18
C GLU A 21 9.84 16.02 -8.85
N SER A 22 9.51 17.20 -8.32
CA SER A 22 8.75 17.33 -7.09
C SER A 22 7.32 16.81 -7.25
N CYS A 23 6.66 17.11 -8.37
CA CYS A 23 5.35 16.55 -8.69
C CYS A 23 5.40 15.03 -8.87
N ALA A 24 6.41 14.49 -9.54
CA ALA A 24 6.56 13.04 -9.73
C ALA A 24 6.74 12.29 -8.40
N ARG A 25 7.46 12.88 -7.44
CA ARG A 25 7.63 12.31 -6.09
C ARG A 25 6.38 12.44 -5.22
N ALA A 26 5.66 13.56 -5.35
CA ALA A 26 4.47 13.81 -4.55
C ALA A 26 3.23 13.04 -5.06
N ASN A 27 3.13 12.83 -6.38
CA ASN A 27 2.00 12.17 -7.04
C ASN A 27 2.44 10.88 -7.72
N LEU A 28 2.91 9.93 -6.92
CA LEU A 28 3.22 8.60 -7.42
C LEU A 28 1.94 7.91 -7.91
N VAL A 29 1.98 7.43 -9.16
CA VAL A 29 0.91 6.58 -9.69
C VAL A 29 1.01 5.22 -9.01
N ALA A 30 -0.05 4.83 -8.30
CA ALA A 30 -0.16 3.46 -7.78
C ALA A 30 -0.21 2.50 -8.97
N LYS A 31 0.90 1.81 -9.23
CA LYS A 31 0.90 0.68 -10.16
C LYS A 31 0.06 -0.44 -9.55
N GLY A 32 -0.72 -1.11 -10.38
CA GLY A 32 -1.46 -2.31 -9.95
C GLY A 32 -0.49 -3.39 -9.47
N PHE A 33 -0.93 -4.17 -8.49
CA PHE A 33 -0.20 -5.37 -8.09
C PHE A 33 -0.25 -6.41 -9.21
N PRO A 34 0.81 -7.24 -9.38
CA PRO A 34 0.76 -8.39 -10.27
C PRO A 34 -0.46 -9.26 -9.95
N LYS A 35 -1.13 -9.76 -11.00
CA LYS A 35 -2.30 -10.63 -10.85
C LYS A 35 -1.94 -12.07 -10.47
N GLU A 36 -0.69 -12.43 -10.72
CA GLU A 36 -0.16 -13.77 -10.50
C GLU A 36 1.00 -13.70 -9.51
N HIS A 37 1.20 -14.79 -8.79
CA HIS A 37 2.34 -14.92 -7.89
C HIS A 37 3.63 -15.00 -8.70
N SER A 38 4.68 -14.35 -8.19
CA SER A 38 6.03 -14.42 -8.79
C SER A 38 6.76 -15.72 -8.45
N SER A 39 6.27 -16.48 -7.47
CA SER A 39 6.83 -17.74 -7.00
C SER A 39 5.82 -18.86 -7.16
N ASP A 40 6.33 -20.09 -7.29
CA ASP A 40 5.52 -21.30 -7.21
C ASP A 40 4.90 -21.44 -5.82
N ARG A 41 3.73 -22.09 -5.76
CA ARG A 41 3.08 -22.46 -4.50
C ARG A 41 3.71 -23.71 -3.92
N ALA A 42 3.57 -23.91 -2.62
CA ALA A 42 3.87 -25.19 -1.98
C ALA A 42 3.19 -26.36 -2.72
N SER A 43 3.95 -27.41 -2.93
CA SER A 43 3.56 -28.66 -3.58
C SER A 43 3.15 -29.75 -2.58
N ALA A 44 3.55 -29.59 -1.31
CA ALA A 44 3.24 -30.50 -0.22
C ALA A 44 2.91 -29.77 1.08
N ILE A 45 2.12 -30.42 1.94
CA ILE A 45 1.77 -29.91 3.27
C ILE A 45 3.04 -29.70 4.10
N GLY A 46 3.18 -28.54 4.70
CA GLY A 46 4.31 -28.16 5.54
C GLY A 46 5.58 -27.79 4.78
N GLU A 47 5.51 -27.67 3.44
CA GLU A 47 6.65 -27.23 2.63
C GLU A 47 6.97 -25.74 2.85
N LEU A 48 5.92 -24.91 3.05
CA LEU A 48 6.07 -23.49 3.33
C LEU A 48 5.02 -23.05 4.37
N ILE A 49 5.50 -22.47 5.47
CA ILE A 49 4.64 -21.92 6.53
C ILE A 49 4.84 -20.41 6.60
N HIS A 50 3.77 -19.66 6.38
CA HIS A 50 3.69 -18.22 6.63
C HIS A 50 3.40 -17.98 8.11
N LEU A 51 4.30 -17.24 8.76
CA LEU A 51 4.18 -16.83 10.14
C LEU A 51 3.88 -15.34 10.20
N ASP A 52 2.86 -14.93 10.96
CA ASP A 52 2.62 -13.53 11.27
C ASP A 52 2.47 -13.30 12.77
N LEU A 53 2.99 -12.18 13.24
CA LEU A 53 2.88 -11.74 14.63
C LEU A 53 2.06 -10.45 14.67
N TRP A 54 0.85 -10.56 15.19
CA TRP A 54 -0.03 -9.43 15.40
C TRP A 54 0.07 -8.92 16.85
N GLY A 55 0.30 -7.62 17.00
CA GLY A 55 0.23 -6.92 18.29
C GLY A 55 1.24 -5.76 18.43
N PRO A 56 1.23 -5.05 19.57
CA PRO A 56 0.40 -5.30 20.76
C PRO A 56 -1.07 -4.88 20.56
N ALA A 57 -1.98 -5.76 20.96
CA ALA A 57 -3.40 -5.51 21.01
C ALA A 57 -3.74 -4.42 22.02
N GLN A 58 -4.72 -3.58 21.68
CA GLN A 58 -5.24 -2.53 22.58
C GLN A 58 -5.93 -3.12 23.81
N VAL A 59 -6.58 -4.28 23.66
CA VAL A 59 -7.28 -5.00 24.72
C VAL A 59 -6.63 -6.36 24.90
N GLU A 60 -6.46 -6.77 26.15
CA GLU A 60 -5.95 -8.10 26.47
C GLU A 60 -6.97 -9.19 26.15
N SER A 61 -6.49 -10.32 25.64
CA SER A 61 -7.30 -11.55 25.58
C SER A 61 -7.74 -11.99 26.98
N LEU A 62 -8.69 -12.91 27.05
CA LEU A 62 -9.15 -13.50 28.32
C LEU A 62 -8.00 -14.12 29.14
N GLY A 63 -6.90 -14.53 28.49
CA GLY A 63 -5.70 -15.05 29.14
C GLY A 63 -4.61 -14.02 29.44
N GLY A 64 -4.91 -12.72 29.37
CA GLY A 64 -3.97 -11.62 29.64
C GLY A 64 -2.89 -11.43 28.56
N LYS A 65 -3.06 -12.01 27.37
CA LYS A 65 -2.10 -11.87 26.25
C LYS A 65 -2.43 -10.64 25.39
N LYS A 66 -1.39 -9.97 24.89
CA LYS A 66 -1.48 -8.82 23.96
C LYS A 66 -0.96 -9.11 22.55
N TYR A 67 -0.47 -10.31 22.31
CA TYR A 67 0.07 -10.70 21.01
C TYR A 67 -0.59 -11.99 20.55
N TYR A 68 -0.78 -12.11 19.24
CA TYR A 68 -1.25 -13.31 18.57
C TYR A 68 -0.26 -13.68 17.48
N VAL A 69 0.06 -14.97 17.38
CA VAL A 69 0.90 -15.50 16.30
C VAL A 69 0.05 -16.47 15.47
N SER A 70 0.04 -16.27 14.16
CA SER A 70 -0.58 -17.19 13.20
C SER A 70 0.48 -17.98 12.47
N PHE A 71 0.15 -19.24 12.20
CA PHE A 71 0.91 -20.13 11.33
C PHE A 71 -0.06 -20.61 10.26
N MET A 72 0.27 -20.37 8.99
CA MET A 72 -0.52 -20.79 7.85
C MET A 72 0.36 -21.57 6.88
N ASP A 73 -0.05 -22.79 6.55
CA ASP A 73 0.53 -23.55 5.45
C ASP A 73 0.12 -22.88 4.13
N ASP A 74 1.04 -22.83 3.16
CA ASP A 74 0.88 -22.17 1.86
C ASP A 74 -0.12 -22.86 0.91
#